data_AF-A0A7G3FPA1-F1
#
_entry.id   AF-A0A7G3FPA1-F1
#
_cell.length_a   1.000
_cell.length_b   1.000
_cell.length_c   1.000
_cell.angle_alpha   90.00
_cell.angle_beta   90.00
_cell.angle_gamma   90.00
#
_symmetry.space_group_name_H-M   'P 1'
#
loop_
_entity.id
_entity.type
_entity.pdbx_description
1 polymer ?
#
loop_
_entity_poly.entity_id
_entity_poly.type
_entity_poly.pdbx_seq_one_letter_code
_entity_poly.pdbx_strand_id
1 'polypeptide(L)'
;MTKYIKKSNQIIALEKQATSLKVEYKGLNFYPLLRYDMSLRVLRENSRKKRNSLAQKIKWLFNSFFSDSIAFTGVDSVYLSYSTFNREKINGKYFDKYVDPLIYRDQSNGLKTLAMEFNQRGIKRKPKHLPKHQLGFILILKGLIYAKSRRFVNVSIELSADASKIARMYGVEQKVLEKTIFMSYFFYKYFQRKFKGTGVKKAYATAMTTSMSAGYFMAANSLGIETYEVQHGNVNPYNLNYTHISGALLEPTPSIFPKNFMFFSHWSIDNYKRYSPKGGLINYSFFGDLQGEYIGRILPSDLSGKFEKALSGFKKFVLVGLGRDDLENHICDQILKSSNDVLYSIRVHPGMTSNYIDFIQDSPNLTALLKSDRSNIDFEFAHSMPVEILLEKCDELWCGSSTLIISAFDLGKPVKCWDAFAIEYYGTNRLESFEKN
;
A
#
# COMPACT_ATOMS: atom_id res chain seq x y z
N MET A 1 2.67 20.93 2.23
CA MET A 1 3.38 20.09 1.23
C MET A 1 4.87 20.39 1.07
N THR A 2 5.27 21.67 0.97
CA THR A 2 6.68 22.10 0.82
C THR A 2 7.64 21.45 1.83
N LYS A 3 7.15 21.20 3.05
CA LYS A 3 7.88 20.44 4.09
C LYS A 3 8.19 18.99 3.69
N TYR A 4 7.27 18.30 3.00
CA TYR A 4 7.45 16.92 2.54
C TYR A 4 8.50 16.82 1.43
N ILE A 5 8.44 17.72 0.43
CA ILE A 5 9.42 17.78 -0.66
C ILE A 5 10.80 18.11 -0.10
N LYS A 6 10.91 19.14 0.75
CA LYS A 6 12.17 19.52 1.42
C LYS A 6 12.77 18.34 2.21
N LYS A 7 11.95 17.62 2.96
CA LYS A 7 12.39 16.43 3.71
C LYS A 7 12.79 15.28 2.80
N SER A 8 12.07 15.05 1.72
CA SER A 8 12.40 14.02 0.73
C SER A 8 13.75 14.31 0.08
N ASN A 9 14.02 15.57 -0.29
CA ASN A 9 15.31 16.00 -0.82
C ASN A 9 16.45 15.85 0.20
N GLN A 10 16.20 16.17 1.47
CA GLN A 10 17.15 15.92 2.56
C GLN A 10 17.49 14.43 2.67
N ILE A 11 16.48 13.56 2.60
CA ILE A 11 16.69 12.11 2.64
C ILE A 11 17.50 11.64 1.43
N ILE A 12 17.16 12.10 0.22
CA ILE A 12 17.92 11.75 -0.99
C ILE A 12 19.40 12.17 -0.85
N ALA A 13 19.68 13.33 -0.24
CA ALA A 13 21.04 13.76 0.03
C ALA A 13 21.75 12.86 1.06
N LEU A 14 21.07 12.44 2.14
CA LEU A 14 21.59 11.50 3.12
C LEU A 14 21.88 10.13 2.50
N GLU A 15 21.02 9.64 1.61
CA GLU A 15 21.20 8.36 0.91
C GLU A 15 22.43 8.36 -0.01
N LYS A 16 22.71 9.47 -0.69
CA LYS A 16 23.93 9.65 -1.49
C LYS A 16 25.21 9.59 -0.65
N GLN A 17 25.16 10.07 0.60
CA GLN A 17 26.30 9.99 1.52
C GLN A 17 26.50 8.60 2.13
N ALA A 18 25.44 7.79 2.14
CA ALA A 18 25.41 6.49 2.79
C ALA A 18 25.49 5.30 1.81
N THR A 19 25.69 5.56 0.51
CA THR A 19 25.66 4.55 -0.56
C THR A 19 26.73 3.45 -0.40
N SER A 20 27.83 3.73 0.31
CA SER A 20 28.91 2.77 0.58
C SER A 20 28.79 2.04 1.92
N LEU A 21 27.79 2.38 2.75
CA LEU A 21 27.66 1.82 4.10
C LEU A 21 27.04 0.43 4.06
N LYS A 22 27.54 -0.47 4.90
CA LYS A 22 27.00 -1.83 5.07
C LYS A 22 26.64 -2.06 6.52
N VAL A 23 25.41 -2.51 6.77
CA VAL A 23 24.97 -2.89 8.12
C VAL A 23 24.73 -4.37 8.14
N GLU A 24 25.78 -5.14 8.42
CA GLU A 24 25.71 -6.59 8.37
C GLU A 24 25.38 -7.19 9.72
N TYR A 25 24.56 -8.25 9.71
CA TYR A 25 24.32 -9.11 10.87
C TYR A 25 24.17 -10.55 10.41
N LYS A 26 25.05 -11.43 10.90
CA LYS A 26 25.13 -12.85 10.49
C LYS A 26 25.20 -13.04 8.97
N GLY A 27 26.00 -12.22 8.29
CA GLY A 27 26.21 -12.28 6.84
C GLY A 27 25.06 -11.72 6.00
N LEU A 28 24.09 -11.04 6.61
CA LEU A 28 22.98 -10.38 5.92
C LEU A 28 23.10 -8.87 6.03
N ASN A 29 23.00 -8.14 4.93
CA ASN A 29 23.04 -6.69 4.92
C ASN A 29 21.64 -6.09 5.17
N PHE A 30 21.45 -5.45 6.31
CA PHE A 30 20.20 -4.82 6.72
C PHE A 30 20.07 -3.36 6.31
N TYR A 31 21.13 -2.76 5.74
CA TYR A 31 21.12 -1.35 5.39
C TYR A 31 19.91 -0.92 4.53
N PRO A 32 19.48 -1.68 3.51
CA PRO A 32 18.36 -1.24 2.67
C PRO A 32 17.03 -1.13 3.42
N LEU A 33 16.77 -2.06 4.35
CA LEU A 33 15.60 -2.01 5.21
C LEU A 33 15.68 -0.84 6.19
N LEU A 34 16.85 -0.63 6.80
CA LEU A 34 17.06 0.43 7.77
C LEU A 34 16.90 1.81 7.13
N ARG A 35 17.46 2.00 5.93
CA ARG A 35 17.31 3.21 5.12
C ARG A 35 15.85 3.62 5.05
N TYR A 36 14.99 2.70 4.64
CA TYR A 36 13.56 2.96 4.56
C TYR A 36 12.92 3.33 5.91
N ASP A 37 13.15 2.54 6.96
CA ASP A 37 12.53 2.79 8.27
C ASP A 37 12.95 4.15 8.83
N MET A 38 14.21 4.55 8.62
CA MET A 38 14.72 5.85 9.05
C MET A 38 14.16 6.99 8.22
N SER A 39 14.13 6.85 6.90
CA SER A 39 13.56 7.85 6.02
C SER A 39 12.09 8.13 6.33
N LEU A 40 11.31 7.08 6.62
CA LEU A 40 9.94 7.25 7.11
C LEU A 40 9.87 8.02 8.42
N ARG A 41 10.84 7.87 9.33
CA ARG A 41 10.87 8.60 10.60
C ARG A 41 11.16 10.08 10.39
N VAL A 42 12.11 10.41 9.52
CA VAL A 42 12.41 11.79 9.12
C VAL A 42 11.17 12.44 8.49
N LEU A 43 10.48 11.75 7.60
CA LEU A 43 9.22 12.23 7.00
C LEU A 43 8.12 12.44 8.05
N ARG A 44 8.08 11.59 9.09
CA ARG A 44 7.01 11.54 10.10
C ARG A 44 7.25 12.33 11.38
N GLU A 45 8.36 13.07 11.52
CA GLU A 45 8.61 13.89 12.72
C GLU A 45 7.36 14.71 13.06
N ASN A 46 6.92 14.60 14.32
CA ASN A 46 5.72 15.21 14.92
C ASN A 46 4.36 14.54 14.67
N SER A 47 4.28 13.40 13.98
CA SER A 47 3.05 12.60 14.02
C SER A 47 2.92 11.93 15.39
N ARG A 48 2.20 12.58 16.32
CA ARG A 48 1.83 12.01 17.62
C ARG A 48 1.23 10.62 17.38
N LYS A 49 1.94 9.56 17.80
CA LYS A 49 1.38 8.20 17.80
C LYS A 49 0.19 8.21 18.75
N LYS A 50 -1.04 8.13 18.21
CA LYS A 50 -2.21 7.76 19.02
C LYS A 50 -1.84 6.48 19.77
N ARG A 51 -1.70 6.57 21.10
CA ARG A 51 -1.41 5.41 21.94
C ARG A 51 -2.66 4.54 21.92
N ASN A 52 -2.55 3.32 21.40
CA ASN A 52 -3.62 2.34 21.56
C ASN A 52 -3.90 2.16 23.06
N SER A 53 -5.17 2.14 23.45
CA SER A 53 -5.56 1.94 24.83
C SER A 53 -5.10 0.57 25.33
N LEU A 54 -4.88 0.43 26.64
CA LEU A 54 -4.50 -0.84 27.26
C LEU A 54 -5.54 -1.95 26.93
N ALA A 55 -6.82 -1.59 26.90
CA ALA A 55 -7.91 -2.48 26.51
C ALA A 55 -7.78 -3.01 25.07
N GLN A 56 -7.37 -2.17 24.11
CA GLN A 56 -7.10 -2.63 22.74
C GLN A 56 -5.92 -3.62 22.68
N LYS A 57 -4.88 -3.41 23.51
CA LYS A 57 -3.74 -4.34 23.60
C LYS A 57 -4.14 -5.69 24.21
N ILE A 58 -4.98 -5.68 25.25
CA ILE A 58 -5.49 -6.90 25.90
C ILE A 58 -6.43 -7.66 24.96
N LYS A 59 -7.41 -7.00 24.35
CA LYS A 59 -8.31 -7.60 23.35
C LYS A 59 -7.53 -8.23 22.19
N TRP A 60 -6.40 -7.64 21.82
CA TRP A 60 -5.53 -8.15 20.77
C TRP A 60 -4.75 -9.42 21.17
N LEU A 61 -4.28 -9.49 22.42
CA LEU A 61 -3.61 -10.68 22.98
C LEU A 61 -4.51 -11.92 22.97
N PHE A 62 -5.73 -11.81 23.49
CA PHE A 62 -6.68 -12.93 23.56
C PHE A 62 -7.06 -13.48 22.17
N ASN A 63 -7.23 -12.59 21.20
CA ASN A 63 -7.64 -12.95 19.83
C ASN A 63 -6.55 -13.64 18.98
N SER A 64 -5.36 -13.86 19.53
CA SER A 64 -4.17 -14.25 18.76
C SER A 64 -3.51 -15.55 19.23
N PHE A 65 -4.05 -16.20 20.27
CA PHE A 65 -3.37 -17.32 20.96
C PHE A 65 -3.26 -18.62 20.13
N PHE A 66 -4.07 -18.81 19.08
CA PHE A 66 -4.23 -20.10 18.41
C PHE A 66 -3.88 -20.10 16.90
N SER A 67 -2.70 -19.62 16.48
CA SER A 67 -2.44 -19.41 15.02
C SER A 67 -1.06 -19.79 14.46
N ASP A 68 -0.20 -20.50 15.19
CA ASP A 68 1.17 -20.80 14.70
C ASP A 68 1.31 -22.11 13.88
N SER A 69 0.25 -22.91 13.72
CA SER A 69 0.26 -24.21 13.02
C SER A 69 -0.09 -24.13 11.53
N ILE A 70 0.47 -23.16 10.80
CA ILE A 70 0.30 -23.11 9.34
C ILE A 70 1.30 -24.06 8.67
N ALA A 71 0.80 -24.99 7.86
CA ALA A 71 1.59 -25.88 7.01
C ALA A 71 1.74 -25.27 5.61
N PHE A 72 2.95 -25.29 5.08
CA PHE A 72 3.28 -24.80 3.73
C PHE A 72 3.42 -25.96 2.73
N THR A 73 3.34 -27.20 3.20
CA THR A 73 3.55 -28.41 2.40
C THR A 73 2.54 -28.51 1.26
N GLY A 74 3.04 -28.75 0.04
CA GLY A 74 2.19 -28.95 -1.14
C GLY A 74 1.55 -27.66 -1.66
N VAL A 75 2.08 -26.50 -1.30
CA VAL A 75 1.66 -25.18 -1.79
C VAL A 75 2.65 -24.73 -2.86
N ASP A 76 2.16 -24.22 -3.99
CA ASP A 76 2.97 -23.64 -5.06
C ASP A 76 3.29 -22.15 -4.78
N SER A 77 2.29 -21.38 -4.37
CA SER A 77 2.37 -19.93 -4.15
C SER A 77 1.92 -19.54 -2.73
N VAL A 78 2.75 -18.76 -2.03
CA VAL A 78 2.42 -18.21 -0.70
C VAL A 78 2.25 -16.70 -0.79
N TYR A 79 1.24 -16.15 -0.13
CA TYR A 79 0.94 -14.71 -0.10
C TYR A 79 0.97 -14.17 1.33
N LEU A 80 1.64 -13.03 1.54
CA LEU A 80 1.65 -12.30 2.80
C LEU A 80 1.00 -10.91 2.63
N SER A 81 -0.14 -10.73 3.27
CA SER A 81 -0.91 -9.47 3.28
C SER A 81 -1.05 -8.88 4.68
N TYR A 82 -1.51 -7.64 4.77
CA TYR A 82 -1.71 -6.93 6.03
C TYR A 82 -3.14 -6.44 6.19
N SER A 83 -3.75 -6.66 7.36
CA SER A 83 -5.15 -6.30 7.62
C SER A 83 -5.44 -4.79 7.62
N THR A 84 -4.39 -3.99 7.76
CA THR A 84 -4.42 -2.52 7.74
C THR A 84 -4.45 -1.93 6.34
N PHE A 85 -4.20 -2.72 5.30
CA PHE A 85 -4.17 -2.20 3.93
C PHE A 85 -5.58 -1.89 3.45
N ASN A 86 -5.67 -1.00 2.44
CA ASN A 86 -6.94 -0.53 1.92
C ASN A 86 -7.72 -1.73 1.36
N ARG A 87 -8.84 -2.03 2.00
CA ARG A 87 -9.75 -3.11 1.63
C ARG A 87 -11.14 -2.55 1.45
N GLU A 88 -11.79 -3.03 0.42
CA GLU A 88 -13.15 -2.64 0.06
C GLU A 88 -14.11 -3.73 0.52
N LYS A 89 -15.35 -3.35 0.81
CA LYS A 89 -16.38 -4.30 1.20
C LYS A 89 -17.29 -4.51 -0.01
N ILE A 90 -17.23 -5.68 -0.61
CA ILE A 90 -18.02 -6.08 -1.78
C ILE A 90 -18.91 -7.23 -1.32
N ASN A 91 -20.24 -7.13 -1.50
CA ASN A 91 -21.21 -8.16 -1.11
C ASN A 91 -21.06 -8.64 0.34
N GLY A 92 -20.89 -7.69 1.26
CA GLY A 92 -20.74 -8.02 2.68
C GLY A 92 -19.34 -8.52 3.09
N LYS A 93 -18.45 -8.82 2.14
CA LYS A 93 -17.12 -9.42 2.37
C LYS A 93 -16.00 -8.42 2.08
N TYR A 94 -14.92 -8.50 2.85
CA TYR A 94 -13.74 -7.69 2.62
C TYR A 94 -12.85 -8.29 1.53
N PHE A 95 -12.60 -7.47 0.51
CA PHE A 95 -11.74 -7.75 -0.64
C PHE A 95 -10.40 -7.05 -0.45
N ASP A 96 -9.31 -7.80 -0.64
CA ASP A 96 -7.95 -7.30 -0.62
C ASP A 96 -7.43 -7.13 -2.04
N LYS A 97 -7.55 -5.90 -2.55
CA LYS A 97 -7.24 -5.58 -3.94
C LYS A 97 -5.82 -5.91 -4.38
N TYR A 98 -4.89 -6.04 -3.44
CA TYR A 98 -3.50 -6.31 -3.77
C TYR A 98 -3.26 -7.79 -4.03
N VAL A 99 -3.78 -8.69 -3.19
CA VAL A 99 -3.44 -10.12 -3.26
C VAL A 99 -4.57 -11.01 -3.74
N ASP A 100 -5.84 -10.63 -3.56
CA ASP A 100 -6.96 -11.50 -3.91
C ASP A 100 -7.04 -11.77 -5.43
N PRO A 101 -6.84 -10.78 -6.33
CA PRO A 101 -6.79 -11.05 -7.78
C PRO A 101 -5.68 -12.03 -8.17
N LEU A 102 -4.51 -11.92 -7.54
CA LEU A 102 -3.36 -12.78 -7.82
C LEU A 102 -3.59 -14.21 -7.33
N ILE A 103 -4.18 -14.36 -6.14
CA ILE A 103 -4.56 -15.67 -5.60
C ILE A 103 -5.57 -16.34 -6.54
N TYR A 104 -6.58 -15.60 -7.00
CA TYR A 104 -7.58 -16.15 -7.92
C TYR A 104 -6.96 -16.59 -9.24
N ARG A 105 -6.11 -15.74 -9.85
CA ARG A 105 -5.37 -16.08 -11.07
C ARG A 105 -4.56 -17.37 -10.89
N ASP A 106 -3.78 -17.46 -9.82
CA ASP A 106 -2.95 -18.64 -9.56
C ASP A 106 -3.81 -19.91 -9.37
N GLN A 107 -4.93 -19.82 -8.63
CA GLN A 107 -5.89 -20.92 -8.47
C GLN A 107 -6.54 -21.32 -9.80
N SER A 108 -6.90 -20.36 -10.66
CA SER A 108 -7.47 -20.63 -11.98
C SER A 108 -6.50 -21.34 -12.92
N ASN A 109 -5.19 -21.14 -12.70
CA ASN A 109 -4.12 -21.87 -13.40
C ASN A 109 -3.75 -23.20 -12.72
N GLY A 110 -4.57 -23.68 -11.79
CA GLY A 110 -4.38 -24.96 -11.10
C GLY A 110 -3.30 -24.95 -10.00
N LEU A 111 -2.80 -23.78 -9.59
CA LEU A 111 -1.78 -23.68 -8.54
C LEU A 111 -2.41 -23.73 -7.14
N LYS A 112 -1.75 -24.45 -6.23
CA LYS A 112 -2.15 -24.47 -4.81
C LYS A 112 -1.61 -23.23 -4.12
N THR A 113 -2.52 -22.43 -3.56
CA THR A 113 -2.16 -21.14 -2.92
C THR A 113 -2.35 -21.18 -1.41
N LEU A 114 -1.44 -20.56 -0.66
CA LEU A 114 -1.60 -20.27 0.77
C LEU A 114 -1.57 -18.77 0.99
N ALA A 115 -2.68 -18.20 1.46
CA ALA A 115 -2.75 -16.80 1.82
C ALA A 115 -2.64 -16.59 3.33
N MET A 116 -1.71 -15.75 3.73
CA MET A 116 -1.48 -15.32 5.11
C MET A 116 -1.82 -13.84 5.27
N GLU A 117 -2.31 -13.49 6.45
CA GLU A 117 -2.63 -12.12 6.82
C GLU A 117 -2.05 -11.80 8.20
N PHE A 118 -1.27 -10.72 8.27
CA PHE A 118 -0.85 -10.17 9.53
C PHE A 118 -1.84 -9.11 10.04
N ASN A 119 -2.37 -9.35 11.24
CA ASN A 119 -3.31 -8.43 11.90
C ASN A 119 -2.61 -7.27 12.59
N GLN A 120 -2.12 -6.32 11.81
CA GLN A 120 -1.53 -5.10 12.34
C GLN A 120 -2.52 -4.36 13.23
N ARG A 121 -2.08 -3.98 14.44
CA ARG A 121 -2.89 -3.22 15.42
C ARG A 121 -4.17 -3.93 15.87
N GLY A 122 -4.29 -5.25 15.66
CA GLY A 122 -5.47 -6.02 16.02
C GLY A 122 -6.69 -5.77 15.16
N ILE A 123 -6.54 -5.08 14.03
CA ILE A 123 -7.62 -4.91 13.05
C ILE A 123 -7.84 -6.25 12.38
N LYS A 124 -9.07 -6.78 12.47
CA LYS A 124 -9.52 -7.97 11.76
C LYS A 124 -10.70 -7.58 10.87
N ARG A 125 -10.58 -7.83 9.58
CA ARG A 125 -11.66 -7.58 8.62
C ARG A 125 -12.30 -8.92 8.25
N LYS A 126 -13.56 -9.12 8.65
CA LYS A 126 -14.37 -10.33 8.38
C LYS A 126 -15.82 -9.94 8.02
N PRO A 127 -16.54 -10.75 7.21
CA PRO A 127 -16.04 -11.90 6.46
C PRO A 127 -15.09 -11.47 5.32
N LYS A 128 -14.30 -12.40 4.77
CA LYS A 128 -13.32 -12.14 3.69
C LYS A 128 -13.77 -12.82 2.39
N HIS A 129 -13.36 -12.30 1.23
CA HIS A 129 -13.61 -12.95 -0.05
C HIS A 129 -12.88 -14.29 -0.17
N LEU A 130 -11.58 -14.31 0.14
CA LEU A 130 -10.76 -15.51 0.11
C LEU A 130 -10.32 -15.91 1.53
N PRO A 131 -10.19 -17.23 1.82
CA PRO A 131 -9.69 -17.70 3.09
C PRO A 131 -8.23 -17.26 3.27
N LYS A 132 -7.91 -16.67 4.42
CA LYS A 132 -6.54 -16.26 4.77
C LYS A 132 -6.22 -16.70 6.19
N HIS A 133 -5.11 -17.42 6.34
CA HIS A 133 -4.57 -17.79 7.64
C HIS A 133 -4.06 -16.54 8.35
N GLN A 134 -4.54 -16.30 9.56
CA GLN A 134 -4.08 -15.15 10.34
C GLN A 134 -2.76 -15.51 11.00
N LEU A 135 -1.73 -14.70 10.81
CA LEU A 135 -0.49 -14.81 11.59
C LEU A 135 -0.73 -14.25 13.00
N GLY A 136 -0.42 -15.06 14.00
CA GLY A 136 -0.66 -14.74 15.40
C GLY A 136 0.20 -13.59 15.91
N PHE A 137 -0.36 -12.78 16.80
CA PHE A 137 0.43 -11.80 17.55
C PHE A 137 1.56 -12.45 18.36
N ILE A 138 1.39 -13.69 18.81
CA ILE A 138 2.45 -14.44 19.50
C ILE A 138 3.76 -14.42 18.70
N LEU A 139 3.67 -14.52 17.37
CA LEU A 139 4.85 -14.46 16.50
C LEU A 139 5.58 -13.10 16.62
N ILE A 140 4.85 -11.99 16.69
CA ILE A 140 5.43 -10.66 16.94
C ILE A 140 6.03 -10.56 18.32
N LEU A 141 5.33 -11.07 19.33
CA LEU A 141 5.82 -11.04 20.71
C LEU A 141 7.11 -11.83 20.85
N LYS A 142 7.19 -13.03 20.23
CA LYS A 142 8.42 -13.82 20.13
C LYS A 142 9.54 -13.03 19.45
N GLY A 143 9.25 -12.34 18.35
CA GLY A 143 10.21 -11.45 17.69
C GLY A 143 10.67 -10.28 18.57
N LEU A 144 9.76 -9.65 19.31
CA LEU A 144 10.08 -8.54 20.21
C LEU A 144 10.92 -8.99 21.40
N ILE A 145 10.60 -10.16 21.97
CA ILE A 145 11.38 -10.79 23.04
C ILE A 145 12.77 -11.13 22.52
N TYR A 146 12.87 -11.72 21.31
CA TYR A 146 14.14 -12.01 20.66
C TYR A 146 14.99 -10.74 20.46
N ALA A 147 14.38 -9.67 19.93
CA ALA A 147 15.07 -8.39 19.73
C ALA A 147 15.54 -7.77 21.06
N LYS A 148 14.71 -7.88 22.11
CA LYS A 148 15.06 -7.38 23.45
C LYS A 148 16.18 -8.21 24.08
N SER A 149 16.11 -9.54 24.01
CA SER A 149 17.12 -10.42 24.62
C SER A 149 18.47 -10.29 23.93
N ARG A 150 18.51 -10.23 22.60
CA ARG A 150 19.76 -10.03 21.85
C ARG A 150 20.43 -8.71 22.15
N ARG A 151 19.68 -7.66 22.45
CA ARG A 151 20.26 -6.39 22.87
C ARG A 151 21.09 -6.48 24.16
N PHE A 152 20.72 -7.38 25.07
CA PHE A 152 21.47 -7.58 26.32
C PHE A 152 22.72 -8.45 26.15
N VAL A 153 22.82 -9.22 25.05
CA VAL A 153 23.94 -10.14 24.79
C VAL A 153 24.92 -9.48 23.83
N ASN A 154 25.63 -8.42 24.24
CA ASN A 154 26.78 -7.77 23.54
C ASN A 154 26.80 -7.82 21.98
N VAL A 155 25.64 -7.70 21.31
CA VAL A 155 25.54 -7.68 19.84
C VAL A 155 26.05 -6.34 19.27
N SER A 156 26.36 -5.36 20.13
CA SER A 156 27.14 -4.18 19.77
C SER A 156 28.49 -4.54 19.14
N ILE A 157 29.03 -5.73 19.41
CA ILE A 157 30.28 -6.23 18.82
C ILE A 157 30.08 -6.77 17.39
N GLU A 158 28.86 -7.18 17.02
CA GLU A 158 28.59 -7.80 15.70
C GLU A 158 27.98 -6.84 14.67
N LEU A 159 27.49 -5.67 15.09
CA LEU A 159 26.99 -4.64 14.18
C LEU A 159 28.16 -3.77 13.72
N SER A 160 28.28 -3.57 12.40
CA SER A 160 29.35 -2.74 11.82
C SER A 160 29.37 -1.32 12.41
N ALA A 161 30.55 -0.68 12.44
CA ALA A 161 30.70 0.73 12.83
C ALA A 161 29.76 1.67 12.04
N ASP A 162 29.34 1.25 10.85
CA ASP A 162 28.37 1.95 10.02
C ASP A 162 26.99 2.09 10.68
N ALA A 163 26.57 1.15 11.53
CA ALA A 163 25.27 1.23 12.19
C ALA A 163 25.13 2.49 13.08
N SER A 164 26.17 2.81 13.85
CA SER A 164 26.20 4.02 14.69
C SER A 164 26.36 5.29 13.86
N LYS A 165 27.08 5.23 12.73
CA LYS A 165 27.17 6.35 11.76
C LYS A 165 25.80 6.65 11.16
N ILE A 166 25.10 5.62 10.70
CA ILE A 166 23.76 5.71 10.13
C ILE A 166 22.76 6.26 11.15
N ALA A 167 22.79 5.74 12.38
CA ALA A 167 21.94 6.24 13.47
C ALA A 167 22.09 7.76 13.64
N ARG A 168 23.33 8.25 13.67
CA ARG A 168 23.64 9.69 13.76
C ARG A 168 23.17 10.48 12.54
N MET A 169 23.42 9.99 11.33
CA MET A 169 23.02 10.67 10.08
C MET A 169 21.52 10.93 9.99
N TYR A 170 20.70 9.99 10.47
CA TYR A 170 19.24 10.10 10.44
C TYR A 170 18.62 10.65 11.73
N GLY A 171 19.43 11.00 12.74
CA GLY A 171 18.94 11.49 14.03
C GLY A 171 18.10 10.46 14.79
N VAL A 172 18.40 9.17 14.64
CA VAL A 172 17.66 8.08 15.29
C VAL A 172 18.53 7.37 16.32
N GLU A 173 17.92 6.90 17.41
CA GLU A 173 18.64 6.11 18.39
C GLU A 173 19.05 4.74 17.83
N GLN A 174 20.30 4.31 18.06
CA GLN A 174 20.82 3.02 17.59
C GLN A 174 19.93 1.81 17.98
N LYS A 175 19.33 1.86 19.19
CA LYS A 175 18.39 0.82 19.67
C LYS A 175 17.20 0.57 18.73
N VAL A 176 16.84 1.57 17.94
CA VAL A 176 15.76 1.47 16.95
C VAL A 176 16.20 0.62 15.76
N LEU A 177 17.44 0.81 15.29
CA LEU A 177 18.03 0.04 14.20
C LEU A 177 18.19 -1.42 14.62
N GLU A 178 18.79 -1.65 15.78
CA GLU A 178 18.96 -2.98 16.39
C GLU A 178 17.63 -3.75 16.45
N LYS A 179 16.57 -3.09 16.91
CA LYS A 179 15.23 -3.69 16.94
C LYS A 179 14.77 -4.13 15.54
N THR A 180 14.93 -3.27 14.53
CA THR A 180 14.52 -3.59 13.16
C THR A 180 15.34 -4.77 12.61
N ILE A 181 16.65 -4.81 12.84
CA ILE A 181 17.54 -5.91 12.43
C ILE A 181 17.10 -7.22 13.08
N PHE A 182 17.01 -7.26 14.41
CA PHE A 182 16.72 -8.50 15.14
C PHE A 182 15.31 -9.02 14.88
N MET A 183 14.31 -8.13 14.75
CA MET A 183 12.96 -8.52 14.36
C MET A 183 12.96 -9.18 12.97
N SER A 184 13.65 -8.57 12.01
CA SER A 184 13.70 -9.06 10.63
C SER A 184 14.45 -10.39 10.54
N TYR A 185 15.56 -10.53 11.27
CA TYR A 185 16.29 -11.79 11.38
C TYR A 185 15.46 -12.91 12.03
N PHE A 186 14.69 -12.58 13.07
CA PHE A 186 13.75 -13.53 13.68
C PHE A 186 12.74 -14.05 12.65
N PHE A 187 12.13 -13.16 11.86
CA PHE A 187 11.20 -13.57 10.80
C PHE A 187 11.88 -14.34 9.68
N TYR A 188 13.10 -13.99 9.31
CA TYR A 188 13.92 -14.77 8.39
C TYR A 188 14.05 -16.22 8.86
N LYS A 189 14.46 -16.43 10.11
CA LYS A 189 14.58 -17.80 10.65
C LYS A 189 13.25 -18.52 10.78
N TYR A 190 12.17 -17.82 11.12
CA TYR A 190 10.83 -18.38 11.15
C TYR A 190 10.37 -18.86 9.76
N PHE A 191 10.42 -17.99 8.75
CA PHE A 191 9.95 -18.32 7.41
C PHE A 191 10.88 -19.30 6.69
N GLN A 192 12.19 -19.24 6.93
CA GLN A 192 13.14 -20.20 6.37
C GLN A 192 12.77 -21.63 6.79
N ARG A 193 12.40 -21.83 8.07
CA ARG A 193 11.90 -23.13 8.54
C ARG A 193 10.58 -23.53 7.90
N LYS A 194 9.67 -22.57 7.66
CA LYS A 194 8.37 -22.82 7.03
C LYS A 194 8.47 -23.13 5.54
N PHE A 195 9.44 -22.58 4.83
CA PHE A 195 9.66 -22.82 3.40
C PHE A 195 10.52 -24.06 3.11
N LYS A 196 11.39 -24.46 4.05
CA LYS A 196 12.32 -25.58 3.81
C LYS A 196 11.55 -26.88 3.57
N GLY A 197 11.78 -27.48 2.40
CA GLY A 197 11.22 -28.78 2.04
C GLY A 197 9.72 -28.78 1.73
N THR A 198 9.11 -27.63 1.46
CA THR A 198 7.64 -27.54 1.26
C THR A 198 7.20 -27.56 -0.20
N GLY A 199 8.11 -27.35 -1.14
CA GLY A 199 7.82 -27.29 -2.58
C GLY A 199 7.29 -25.93 -3.07
N VAL A 200 7.28 -24.91 -2.21
CA VAL A 200 6.88 -23.55 -2.60
C VAL A 200 7.80 -23.01 -3.68
N LYS A 201 7.20 -22.47 -4.75
CA LYS A 201 7.90 -21.91 -5.91
C LYS A 201 7.87 -20.38 -5.91
N LYS A 202 6.76 -19.80 -5.43
CA LYS A 202 6.54 -18.35 -5.44
C LYS A 202 6.13 -17.81 -4.07
N ALA A 203 6.67 -16.65 -3.73
CA ALA A 203 6.44 -15.95 -2.47
C ALA A 203 6.08 -14.48 -2.74
N TYR A 204 4.83 -14.14 -2.48
CA TYR A 204 4.26 -12.81 -2.67
C TYR A 204 4.15 -12.09 -1.34
N ALA A 205 4.51 -10.82 -1.27
CA ALA A 205 4.11 -9.96 -0.15
C ALA A 205 3.69 -8.58 -0.65
N THR A 206 2.93 -7.89 0.19
CA THR A 206 2.64 -6.46 0.04
C THR A 206 3.45 -5.67 1.07
N ALA A 207 4.05 -4.55 0.71
CA ALA A 207 4.92 -3.72 1.55
C ALA A 207 6.18 -4.45 2.05
N MET A 208 7.19 -4.55 1.18
CA MET A 208 8.49 -5.18 1.42
C MET A 208 9.26 -4.58 2.60
N THR A 209 8.91 -3.36 2.97
CA THR A 209 9.67 -2.53 3.88
C THR A 209 9.36 -2.75 5.37
N THR A 210 8.47 -3.69 5.69
CA THR A 210 8.25 -4.10 7.07
C THR A 210 9.25 -5.19 7.48
N SER A 211 9.62 -5.26 8.76
CA SER A 211 10.52 -6.33 9.25
C SER A 211 10.03 -7.74 8.93
N MET A 212 8.70 -7.94 8.89
CA MET A 212 8.11 -9.24 8.55
C MET A 212 8.26 -9.56 7.08
N SER A 213 7.88 -8.64 6.17
CA SER A 213 8.05 -8.84 4.73
C SER A 213 9.52 -8.99 4.34
N ALA A 214 10.41 -8.20 4.94
CA ALA A 214 11.86 -8.34 4.75
C ALA A 214 12.36 -9.72 5.17
N GLY A 215 11.99 -10.19 6.37
CA GLY A 215 12.29 -11.55 6.84
C GLY A 215 11.74 -12.64 5.91
N TYR A 216 10.52 -12.45 5.42
CA TYR A 216 9.85 -13.34 4.49
C TYR A 216 10.59 -13.45 3.15
N PHE A 217 10.99 -12.31 2.55
CA PHE A 217 11.75 -12.29 1.30
C PHE A 217 13.17 -12.84 1.46
N MET A 218 13.90 -12.47 2.53
CA MET A 218 15.21 -13.07 2.83
C MET A 218 15.13 -14.60 2.89
N ALA A 219 14.10 -15.14 3.55
CA ALA A 219 13.91 -16.57 3.70
C ALA A 219 13.66 -17.25 2.36
N ALA A 220 12.73 -16.72 1.57
CA ALA A 220 12.41 -17.23 0.25
C ALA A 220 13.62 -17.16 -0.70
N ASN A 221 14.31 -16.01 -0.76
CA ASN A 221 15.51 -15.83 -1.58
C ASN A 221 16.63 -16.80 -1.21
N SER A 222 16.85 -17.06 0.09
CA SER A 222 17.86 -18.01 0.57
C SER A 222 17.61 -19.47 0.15
N LEU A 223 16.39 -19.78 -0.26
CA LEU A 223 15.96 -21.11 -0.70
C LEU A 223 15.71 -21.16 -2.21
N GLY A 224 16.07 -20.12 -2.96
CA GLY A 224 15.86 -20.05 -4.41
C GLY A 224 14.39 -19.85 -4.82
N ILE A 225 13.49 -19.58 -3.88
CA ILE A 225 12.07 -19.30 -4.16
C ILE A 225 11.95 -17.96 -4.87
N GLU A 226 11.10 -17.89 -5.89
CA GLU A 226 10.84 -16.66 -6.62
C GLU A 226 10.02 -15.69 -5.76
N THR A 227 10.50 -14.45 -5.61
CA THR A 227 9.88 -13.46 -4.72
C THR A 227 9.29 -12.30 -5.48
N TYR A 228 8.09 -11.89 -5.07
CA TYR A 228 7.32 -10.81 -5.68
C TYR A 228 6.82 -9.85 -4.61
N GLU A 229 7.14 -8.58 -4.76
CA GLU A 229 6.46 -7.51 -4.03
C GLU A 229 5.31 -6.98 -4.88
N VAL A 230 4.11 -7.06 -4.33
CA VAL A 230 2.92 -6.42 -4.89
C VAL A 230 2.88 -4.98 -4.43
N GLN A 231 2.85 -4.05 -5.40
CA GLN A 231 2.87 -2.62 -5.16
C GLN A 231 1.80 -2.21 -4.13
N HIS A 232 2.25 -1.55 -3.07
CA HIS A 232 1.42 -0.95 -2.04
C HIS A 232 1.69 0.55 -1.97
N GLY A 233 0.76 1.34 -2.49
CA GLY A 233 0.87 2.80 -2.62
C GLY A 233 1.46 3.24 -3.97
N ASN A 234 1.75 4.53 -4.11
CA ASN A 234 2.11 5.14 -5.41
C ASN A 234 3.62 5.08 -5.67
N VAL A 235 4.07 4.86 -6.91
CA VAL A 235 5.48 5.03 -7.27
C VAL A 235 5.70 6.43 -7.81
N ASN A 236 6.41 7.29 -7.09
CA ASN A 236 6.65 8.68 -7.47
C ASN A 236 8.07 9.10 -7.02
N PRO A 237 8.64 10.21 -7.52
CA PRO A 237 10.01 10.59 -7.19
C PRO A 237 10.28 10.60 -5.68
N TYR A 238 9.32 11.03 -4.87
CA TYR A 238 9.47 11.15 -3.42
C TYR A 238 9.05 9.90 -2.64
N ASN A 239 8.68 8.77 -3.29
CA ASN A 239 8.38 7.52 -2.60
C ASN A 239 9.59 6.59 -2.50
N LEU A 240 10.22 6.68 -1.34
CA LEU A 240 11.40 5.91 -0.95
C LEU A 240 11.19 4.39 -0.82
N ASN A 241 9.95 3.89 -0.93
CA ASN A 241 9.69 2.46 -1.08
C ASN A 241 10.17 1.95 -2.44
N TYR A 242 9.94 2.71 -3.50
CA TYR A 242 10.07 2.23 -4.88
C TYR A 242 11.06 3.06 -5.72
N THR A 243 11.33 4.31 -5.31
CA THR A 243 12.26 5.21 -6.01
C THR A 243 13.52 5.44 -5.19
N HIS A 244 14.59 5.87 -5.87
CA HIS A 244 15.88 6.15 -5.26
C HIS A 244 16.52 4.96 -4.53
N ILE A 245 16.37 3.72 -5.01
CA ILE A 245 17.02 2.53 -4.43
C ILE A 245 18.54 2.50 -4.76
N SER A 246 19.22 3.66 -4.77
CA SER A 246 20.62 3.78 -5.19
C SER A 246 21.54 3.01 -4.24
N GLY A 247 22.31 2.08 -4.82
CA GLY A 247 23.34 1.31 -4.13
C GLY A 247 22.88 0.05 -3.39
N ALA A 248 21.58 -0.13 -3.15
CA ALA A 248 21.08 -1.29 -2.41
C ALA A 248 20.77 -2.53 -3.29
N LEU A 249 20.94 -2.43 -4.60
CA LEU A 249 20.62 -3.47 -5.58
C LEU A 249 21.83 -4.31 -6.01
N LEU A 250 22.97 -4.12 -5.36
CA LEU A 250 24.20 -4.89 -5.56
C LEU A 250 24.45 -5.88 -4.40
N GLU A 251 23.40 -6.29 -3.68
CA GLU A 251 23.58 -7.21 -2.56
C GLU A 251 23.91 -8.63 -3.03
N PRO A 252 24.94 -9.28 -2.45
CA PRO A 252 25.08 -10.72 -2.55
C PRO A 252 23.90 -11.41 -1.85
N THR A 253 23.53 -12.58 -2.36
CA THR A 253 22.45 -13.40 -1.80
C THR A 253 22.73 -13.86 -0.36
N PRO A 254 21.70 -13.95 0.50
CA PRO A 254 20.30 -13.69 0.20
C PRO A 254 19.93 -12.21 0.38
N SER A 255 19.37 -11.62 -0.67
CA SER A 255 18.90 -10.22 -0.65
C SER A 255 17.68 -10.05 0.25
N ILE A 256 17.60 -8.89 0.92
CA ILE A 256 16.41 -8.48 1.69
C ILE A 256 15.22 -8.14 0.79
N PHE A 257 15.48 -7.77 -0.47
CA PHE A 257 14.45 -7.34 -1.40
C PHE A 257 13.84 -8.49 -2.19
N PRO A 258 12.60 -8.31 -2.67
CA PRO A 258 12.03 -9.19 -3.67
C PRO A 258 12.90 -9.18 -4.95
N LYS A 259 12.89 -10.28 -5.70
CA LYS A 259 13.50 -10.36 -7.04
C LYS A 259 12.62 -9.72 -8.12
N ASN A 260 11.33 -9.61 -7.87
CA ASN A 260 10.35 -9.05 -8.79
C ASN A 260 9.46 -8.01 -8.08
N PHE A 261 9.18 -6.88 -8.73
CA PHE A 261 8.10 -5.97 -8.37
C PHE A 261 6.90 -6.18 -9.31
N MET A 262 5.70 -6.18 -8.74
CA MET A 262 4.46 -6.18 -9.49
C MET A 262 3.77 -4.84 -9.30
N PHE A 263 3.61 -4.09 -10.39
CA PHE A 263 2.98 -2.78 -10.39
C PHE A 263 1.56 -2.86 -10.95
N PHE A 264 0.64 -2.13 -10.34
CA PHE A 264 -0.77 -2.11 -10.77
C PHE A 264 -1.03 -1.13 -11.91
N SER A 265 -0.03 -0.33 -12.31
CA SER A 265 -0.19 0.74 -13.30
C SER A 265 1.02 0.90 -14.20
N HIS A 266 0.77 1.25 -15.46
CA HIS A 266 1.82 1.64 -16.40
C HIS A 266 2.51 2.92 -15.93
N TRP A 267 1.73 3.85 -15.37
CA TRP A 267 2.28 5.07 -14.75
C TRP A 267 3.29 4.74 -13.63
N SER A 268 3.01 3.75 -12.77
CA SER A 268 3.97 3.37 -11.73
C SER A 268 5.21 2.70 -12.30
N ILE A 269 5.08 1.91 -13.37
CA ILE A 269 6.22 1.32 -14.08
C ILE A 269 7.11 2.42 -14.68
N ASP A 270 6.52 3.42 -15.32
CA ASP A 270 7.27 4.52 -15.93
C ASP A 270 8.01 5.36 -14.88
N ASN A 271 7.35 5.64 -13.74
CA ASN A 271 8.01 6.29 -12.61
C ASN A 271 9.12 5.42 -12.01
N TYR A 272 8.89 4.12 -11.87
CA TYR A 272 9.91 3.18 -11.42
C TYR A 272 11.13 3.23 -12.35
N LYS A 273 10.93 3.11 -13.66
CA LYS A 273 12.01 3.21 -14.66
C LYS A 273 12.76 4.54 -14.60
N ARG A 274 12.03 5.64 -14.42
CA ARG A 274 12.60 6.99 -14.41
C ARG A 274 13.45 7.27 -13.16
N TYR A 275 13.02 6.78 -12.00
CA TYR A 275 13.61 7.15 -10.70
C TYR A 275 14.33 6.00 -9.99
N SER A 276 14.26 4.78 -10.52
CA SER A 276 15.11 3.67 -10.09
C SER A 276 16.55 3.88 -10.60
N PRO A 277 17.58 3.52 -9.82
CA PRO A 277 18.97 3.72 -10.24
C PRO A 277 19.32 2.88 -11.47
N LYS A 278 20.09 3.46 -12.39
CA LYS A 278 20.66 2.73 -13.52
C LYS A 278 21.55 1.60 -13.00
N GLY A 279 21.28 0.35 -13.41
CA GLY A 279 22.02 -0.85 -13.00
C GLY A 279 21.36 -1.68 -11.88
N GLY A 280 20.23 -1.24 -11.34
CA GLY A 280 19.45 -1.97 -10.35
C GLY A 280 18.41 -2.90 -10.97
N LEU A 281 18.82 -4.10 -11.38
CA LEU A 281 17.94 -5.09 -12.03
C LEU A 281 17.00 -5.77 -11.02
N ILE A 282 15.99 -5.06 -10.51
CA ILE A 282 14.79 -5.76 -10.03
C ILE A 282 13.83 -5.88 -11.21
N ASN A 283 13.48 -7.11 -11.54
CA ASN A 283 12.49 -7.40 -12.57
C ASN A 283 11.18 -6.73 -12.18
N TYR A 284 10.46 -6.18 -13.15
CA TYR A 284 9.15 -5.61 -12.90
C TYR A 284 8.14 -6.20 -13.88
N SER A 285 6.90 -6.31 -13.41
CA SER A 285 5.76 -6.77 -14.21
C SER A 285 4.55 -5.91 -13.95
N PHE A 286 3.71 -5.78 -14.97
CA PHE A 286 2.38 -5.18 -14.87
C PHE A 286 1.38 -6.27 -14.46
N PHE A 287 0.47 -5.95 -13.53
CA PHE A 287 -0.63 -6.85 -13.16
C PHE A 287 -2.01 -6.17 -13.12
N GLY A 288 -2.09 -4.89 -13.52
CA GLY A 288 -3.19 -3.97 -13.21
C GLY A 288 -4.60 -4.44 -13.58
N ASP A 289 -4.77 -5.06 -14.76
CA ASP A 289 -6.12 -5.43 -15.24
C ASP A 289 -6.76 -6.56 -14.43
N LEU A 290 -5.94 -7.38 -13.74
CA LEU A 290 -6.46 -8.48 -12.91
C LEU A 290 -7.40 -8.00 -11.81
N GLN A 291 -7.21 -6.77 -11.32
CA GLN A 291 -8.09 -6.21 -10.30
C GLN A 291 -9.49 -5.93 -10.87
N GLY A 292 -9.58 -5.25 -12.01
CA GLY A 292 -10.85 -4.96 -12.68
C GLY A 292 -11.58 -6.23 -13.10
N GLU A 293 -10.85 -7.17 -13.73
CA GLU A 293 -11.40 -8.47 -14.15
C GLU A 293 -11.98 -9.26 -12.97
N TYR A 294 -11.27 -9.31 -11.84
CA TYR A 294 -11.74 -10.03 -10.67
C TYR A 294 -12.97 -9.35 -10.05
N ILE A 295 -12.93 -8.01 -9.93
CA ILE A 295 -14.05 -7.23 -9.39
C ILE A 295 -15.30 -7.42 -10.25
N GLY A 296 -15.19 -7.35 -11.58
CA GLY A 296 -16.30 -7.57 -12.50
C GLY A 296 -16.95 -8.95 -12.34
N ARG A 297 -16.18 -9.98 -11.99
CA ARG A 297 -16.69 -11.34 -11.73
C ARG A 297 -17.43 -11.49 -10.39
N ILE A 298 -17.07 -10.70 -9.38
CA ILE A 298 -17.67 -10.81 -8.03
C ILE A 298 -18.76 -9.77 -7.77
N LEU A 299 -18.96 -8.81 -8.68
CA LEU A 299 -19.99 -7.80 -8.55
C LEU A 299 -21.39 -8.40 -8.81
N PRO A 300 -22.42 -8.04 -8.02
CA PRO A 300 -23.79 -8.46 -8.31
C PRO A 300 -24.26 -7.92 -9.66
N SER A 301 -24.91 -8.78 -10.45
CA SER A 301 -25.46 -8.40 -11.75
C SER A 301 -26.54 -7.32 -11.65
N ASP A 302 -27.32 -7.31 -10.57
CA ASP A 302 -28.39 -6.32 -10.34
C ASP A 302 -27.82 -4.92 -10.08
N LEU A 303 -26.71 -4.84 -9.36
CA LEU A 303 -26.04 -3.59 -9.05
C LEU A 303 -25.45 -2.95 -10.31
N SER A 304 -24.84 -3.77 -11.17
CA SER A 304 -24.35 -3.32 -12.48
C SER A 304 -25.48 -2.79 -13.36
N GLY A 305 -26.60 -3.51 -13.46
CA GLY A 305 -27.74 -3.07 -14.29
C GLY A 305 -28.42 -1.80 -13.78
N LYS A 306 -28.54 -1.63 -12.44
CA LYS A 306 -29.04 -0.38 -11.84
C LYS A 306 -28.14 0.81 -12.16
N PHE A 307 -26.83 0.61 -12.08
CA PHE A 307 -25.86 1.65 -12.39
C PHE A 307 -25.90 2.05 -13.87
N GLU A 308 -25.92 1.09 -14.80
CA GLU A 308 -26.03 1.38 -16.24
C GLU A 308 -27.33 2.11 -16.59
N LYS A 309 -28.44 1.72 -15.96
CA LYS A 309 -29.72 2.43 -16.12
C LYS A 309 -29.63 3.86 -15.60
N ALA A 310 -29.01 4.08 -14.44
CA ALA A 310 -28.82 5.43 -13.90
C ALA A 310 -27.97 6.29 -14.85
N LEU A 311 -26.89 5.74 -15.41
CA LEU A 311 -26.02 6.43 -16.37
C LEU A 311 -26.75 6.80 -17.67
N SER A 312 -27.67 5.97 -18.15
CA SER A 312 -28.35 6.18 -19.44
C SER A 312 -29.16 7.48 -19.54
N GLY A 313 -29.50 8.10 -18.41
CA GLY A 313 -30.18 9.39 -18.35
C GLY A 313 -29.28 10.61 -18.56
N PHE A 314 -27.97 10.43 -18.64
CA PHE A 314 -26.98 11.51 -18.69
C PHE A 314 -26.10 11.39 -19.92
N LYS A 315 -25.68 12.54 -20.48
CA LYS A 315 -24.75 12.59 -21.60
C LYS A 315 -23.29 12.44 -21.16
N LYS A 316 -23.01 12.75 -19.91
CA LYS A 316 -21.65 12.72 -19.36
C LYS A 316 -21.69 12.26 -17.91
N PHE A 317 -20.70 11.45 -17.53
CA PHE A 317 -20.48 10.98 -16.18
C PHE A 317 -19.12 11.44 -15.65
N VAL A 318 -19.13 12.24 -14.59
CA VAL A 318 -17.96 12.74 -13.88
C VAL A 318 -17.86 12.06 -12.52
N LEU A 319 -16.75 11.38 -12.27
CA LEU A 319 -16.43 10.87 -10.94
C LEU A 319 -15.65 11.93 -10.16
N VAL A 320 -16.13 12.33 -8.99
CA VAL A 320 -15.47 13.28 -8.10
C VAL A 320 -14.87 12.53 -6.91
N GLY A 321 -13.54 12.41 -6.87
CA GLY A 321 -12.82 11.70 -5.82
C GLY A 321 -12.31 12.64 -4.72
N LEU A 322 -12.89 12.54 -3.53
CA LEU A 322 -12.49 13.33 -2.37
C LEU A 322 -11.36 12.67 -1.57
N GLY A 323 -10.50 13.52 -1.02
CA GLY A 323 -9.49 13.17 -0.02
C GLY A 323 -10.09 13.01 1.36
N ARG A 324 -9.40 13.53 2.38
CA ARG A 324 -9.93 13.61 3.77
C ARG A 324 -10.41 15.01 4.14
N ASP A 325 -10.44 15.89 3.15
CA ASP A 325 -10.76 17.29 3.26
C ASP A 325 -12.08 17.52 2.50
N ASP A 326 -12.80 18.58 2.84
CA ASP A 326 -14.05 18.96 2.17
C ASP A 326 -13.81 19.32 0.69
N LEU A 327 -14.88 19.33 -0.10
CA LEU A 327 -14.87 19.79 -1.49
C LEU A 327 -14.58 21.30 -1.54
N GLU A 328 -13.74 21.74 -2.46
CA GLU A 328 -13.44 23.17 -2.58
C GLU A 328 -14.64 23.96 -3.14
N ASN A 329 -14.82 25.21 -2.66
CA ASN A 329 -15.95 26.06 -3.06
C ASN A 329 -16.09 26.17 -4.57
N HIS A 330 -14.97 26.41 -5.27
CA HIS A 330 -14.97 26.60 -6.71
C HIS A 330 -15.41 25.35 -7.47
N ILE A 331 -15.15 24.14 -6.93
CA ILE A 331 -15.63 22.88 -7.52
C ILE A 331 -17.13 22.73 -7.29
N CYS A 332 -17.62 23.07 -6.09
CA CYS A 332 -19.06 23.08 -5.81
C CYS A 332 -19.79 24.02 -6.76
N ASP A 333 -19.28 25.23 -6.95
CA ASP A 333 -19.85 26.23 -7.86
C ASP A 333 -19.89 25.71 -9.30
N GLN A 334 -18.85 25.03 -9.77
CA GLN A 334 -18.83 24.45 -11.11
C GLN A 334 -19.86 23.33 -11.28
N ILE A 335 -20.03 22.46 -10.28
CA ILE A 335 -21.07 21.42 -10.30
C ILE A 335 -22.45 22.07 -10.30
N LEU A 336 -22.69 23.08 -9.45
CA LEU A 336 -23.96 23.78 -9.34
C LEU A 336 -24.30 24.62 -10.58
N LYS A 337 -23.32 25.05 -11.37
CA LYS A 337 -23.51 25.79 -12.64
C LYS A 337 -23.56 24.88 -13.87
N SER A 338 -23.21 23.60 -13.72
CA SER A 338 -23.20 22.63 -14.81
C SER A 338 -24.61 22.33 -15.35
N SER A 339 -24.66 21.75 -16.55
CA SER A 339 -25.90 21.25 -17.15
C SER A 339 -26.43 20.02 -16.41
N ASN A 340 -27.76 19.86 -16.36
CA ASN A 340 -28.43 18.72 -15.72
C ASN A 340 -28.20 17.38 -16.44
N ASP A 341 -27.66 17.39 -17.66
CA ASP A 341 -27.30 16.19 -18.41
C ASP A 341 -25.90 15.63 -18.06
N VAL A 342 -25.22 16.21 -17.07
CA VAL A 342 -23.94 15.71 -16.53
C VAL A 342 -24.17 15.10 -15.16
N LEU A 343 -23.93 13.80 -14.98
CA LEU A 343 -23.96 13.14 -13.67
C LEU A 343 -22.64 13.36 -12.94
N TYR A 344 -22.70 13.82 -11.69
CA TYR A 344 -21.56 13.94 -10.79
C TYR A 344 -21.69 12.92 -9.66
N SER A 345 -20.88 11.85 -9.66
CA SER A 345 -20.80 10.93 -8.51
C SER A 345 -19.68 11.32 -7.57
N ILE A 346 -20.01 11.65 -6.32
CA ILE A 346 -19.06 12.13 -5.32
C ILE A 346 -18.68 10.98 -4.38
N ARG A 347 -17.40 10.60 -4.40
CA ARG A 347 -16.85 9.50 -3.60
C ARG A 347 -15.89 10.01 -2.53
N VAL A 348 -16.17 9.70 -1.27
CA VAL A 348 -15.29 10.00 -0.14
C VAL A 348 -14.16 8.98 -0.01
N HIS A 349 -13.06 9.38 0.64
CA HIS A 349 -11.92 8.50 0.83
C HIS A 349 -12.32 7.23 1.63
N PRO A 350 -11.90 6.00 1.22
CA PRO A 350 -12.31 4.74 1.86
C PRO A 350 -11.99 4.64 3.37
N GLY A 351 -11.00 5.39 3.84
CA GLY A 351 -10.69 5.52 5.27
C GLY A 351 -11.74 6.27 6.10
N MET A 352 -12.75 6.85 5.46
CA MET A 352 -13.85 7.61 6.08
C MET A 352 -15.21 6.90 5.92
N THR A 353 -15.29 5.81 5.15
CA THR A 353 -16.56 5.14 4.83
C THR A 353 -17.25 4.49 6.02
N SER A 354 -16.56 4.23 7.14
CA SER A 354 -17.24 3.79 8.36
C SER A 354 -18.01 4.91 9.07
N ASN A 355 -17.69 6.17 8.78
CA ASN A 355 -18.20 7.37 9.44
C ASN A 355 -18.46 8.50 8.42
N TYR A 356 -18.88 8.16 7.19
CA TYR A 356 -19.00 9.20 6.15
C TYR A 356 -20.13 10.18 6.49
N ILE A 357 -21.11 9.79 7.31
CA ILE A 357 -22.15 10.70 7.83
C ILE A 357 -21.51 11.82 8.65
N ASP A 358 -20.65 11.48 9.61
CA ASP A 358 -19.90 12.46 10.42
C ASP A 358 -19.06 13.37 9.50
N PHE A 359 -18.40 12.78 8.51
CA PHE A 359 -17.62 13.56 7.54
C PHE A 359 -18.46 14.54 6.74
N ILE A 360 -19.63 14.13 6.24
CA ILE A 360 -20.56 15.01 5.53
C ILE A 360 -20.95 16.17 6.44
N GLN A 361 -21.31 15.90 7.69
CA GLN A 361 -21.70 16.93 8.66
C GLN A 361 -20.58 17.95 8.92
N ASP A 362 -19.34 17.49 8.97
CA ASP A 362 -18.14 18.33 9.13
C ASP A 362 -17.69 19.00 7.82
N SER A 363 -18.35 18.70 6.71
CA SER A 363 -18.03 19.16 5.35
C SER A 363 -19.14 20.08 4.82
N PRO A 364 -19.14 21.39 5.17
CA PRO A 364 -20.21 22.31 4.82
C PRO A 364 -20.46 22.40 3.30
N ASN A 365 -19.42 22.32 2.48
CA ASN A 365 -19.55 22.43 1.03
C ASN A 365 -20.19 21.19 0.43
N LEU A 366 -19.70 20.01 0.83
CA LEU A 366 -20.33 18.75 0.45
C LEU A 366 -21.79 18.68 0.93
N THR A 367 -22.07 19.10 2.17
CA THR A 367 -23.44 19.14 2.70
C THR A 367 -24.34 20.07 1.89
N ALA A 368 -23.87 21.27 1.54
CA ALA A 368 -24.63 22.21 0.73
C ALA A 368 -24.92 21.64 -0.67
N LEU A 369 -23.92 20.99 -1.28
CA LEU A 369 -24.04 20.37 -2.60
C LEU A 369 -25.06 19.21 -2.59
N LEU A 370 -24.99 18.33 -1.58
CA LEU A 370 -25.91 17.19 -1.45
C LEU A 370 -27.35 17.59 -1.06
N LYS A 371 -27.52 18.78 -0.47
CA LYS A 371 -28.85 19.35 -0.15
C LYS A 371 -29.44 20.19 -1.28
N SER A 372 -28.72 20.36 -2.39
CA SER A 372 -29.26 21.06 -3.55
C SER A 372 -30.36 20.21 -4.21
N ASP A 373 -31.37 20.84 -4.82
CA ASP A 373 -32.46 20.16 -5.52
C ASP A 373 -32.02 19.56 -6.88
N ARG A 374 -30.73 19.29 -7.05
CA ARG A 374 -30.14 18.79 -8.30
C ARG A 374 -30.19 17.27 -8.34
N SER A 375 -30.90 16.73 -9.34
CA SER A 375 -31.01 15.29 -9.57
C SER A 375 -29.77 14.67 -10.21
N ASN A 376 -28.82 15.48 -10.69
CA ASN A 376 -27.61 15.05 -11.38
C ASN A 376 -26.40 14.91 -10.45
N ILE A 377 -26.62 14.84 -9.14
CA ILE A 377 -25.59 14.64 -8.12
C ILE A 377 -25.88 13.31 -7.44
N ASP A 378 -24.92 12.40 -7.53
CA ASP A 378 -24.97 11.10 -6.89
C ASP A 378 -23.94 11.00 -5.76
N PHE A 379 -24.36 10.43 -4.64
CA PHE A 379 -23.48 10.06 -3.55
C PHE A 379 -23.60 8.57 -3.20
N GLU A 380 -24.75 7.96 -3.44
CA GLU A 380 -25.02 6.59 -3.01
C GLU A 380 -24.37 5.56 -3.95
N PHE A 381 -24.49 5.74 -5.28
CA PHE A 381 -23.83 4.86 -6.24
C PHE A 381 -22.31 4.96 -6.13
N ALA A 382 -21.81 6.18 -5.95
CA ALA A 382 -20.41 6.46 -5.71
C ALA A 382 -19.77 5.63 -4.58
N HIS A 383 -20.55 5.19 -3.59
CA HIS A 383 -20.07 4.40 -2.43
C HIS A 383 -20.50 2.94 -2.45
N SER A 384 -21.56 2.59 -3.17
CA SER A 384 -22.02 1.20 -3.30
C SER A 384 -21.25 0.43 -4.39
N MET A 385 -20.66 1.12 -5.37
CA MET A 385 -19.89 0.51 -6.45
C MET A 385 -18.39 0.41 -6.12
N PRO A 386 -17.68 -0.63 -6.61
CA PRO A 386 -16.22 -0.64 -6.63
C PRO A 386 -15.67 0.54 -7.45
N VAL A 387 -14.56 1.13 -7.00
CA VAL A 387 -14.05 2.35 -7.65
C VAL A 387 -13.54 2.08 -9.07
N GLU A 388 -13.05 0.87 -9.31
CA GLU A 388 -12.56 0.45 -10.62
C GLU A 388 -13.68 0.48 -11.67
N ILE A 389 -14.90 0.07 -11.30
CA ILE A 389 -16.07 0.10 -12.19
C ILE A 389 -16.53 1.54 -12.45
N LEU A 390 -16.52 2.39 -11.42
CA LEU A 390 -16.84 3.81 -11.59
C LEU A 390 -15.84 4.50 -12.51
N LEU A 391 -14.55 4.22 -12.35
CA LEU A 391 -13.49 4.78 -13.20
C LEU A 391 -13.58 4.28 -14.63
N GLU A 392 -13.89 3.01 -14.86
CA GLU A 392 -14.05 2.45 -16.21
C GLU A 392 -15.19 3.13 -16.97
N LYS A 393 -16.29 3.45 -16.28
CA LYS A 393 -17.49 4.04 -16.89
C LYS A 393 -17.49 5.56 -16.94
N CYS A 394 -16.67 6.25 -16.14
CA CYS A 394 -16.65 7.73 -16.16
C CYS A 394 -16.04 8.27 -17.45
N ASP A 395 -16.51 9.44 -17.86
CA ASP A 395 -15.93 10.20 -18.95
C ASP A 395 -14.78 11.07 -18.46
N GLU A 396 -14.78 11.42 -17.18
CA GLU A 396 -13.79 12.30 -16.56
C GLU A 396 -13.67 12.03 -15.05
N LEU A 397 -12.46 12.17 -14.50
CA LEU A 397 -12.19 12.15 -13.05
C LEU A 397 -11.84 13.55 -12.57
N TRP A 398 -12.52 14.03 -11.54
CA TRP A 398 -12.17 15.25 -10.80
C TRP A 398 -11.64 14.86 -9.42
N CYS A 399 -10.43 15.27 -9.06
CA CYS A 399 -9.90 14.99 -7.73
C CYS A 399 -8.78 15.95 -7.31
N GLY A 400 -8.53 16.07 -6.00
CA GLY A 400 -7.31 16.71 -5.49
C GLY A 400 -6.10 15.78 -5.68
N SER A 401 -5.35 15.51 -4.62
CA SER A 401 -4.20 14.58 -4.67
C SER A 401 -4.57 13.12 -4.36
N SER A 402 -5.42 12.52 -5.20
CA SER A 402 -5.89 11.14 -5.01
C SER A 402 -5.04 10.09 -5.72
N THR A 403 -4.97 8.87 -5.17
CA THR A 403 -4.38 7.73 -5.89
C THR A 403 -5.24 7.26 -7.07
N LEU A 404 -6.50 7.71 -7.15
CA LEU A 404 -7.41 7.40 -8.26
C LEU A 404 -6.91 7.96 -9.60
N ILE A 405 -6.09 9.02 -9.57
CA ILE A 405 -5.44 9.61 -10.75
C ILE A 405 -4.64 8.55 -11.51
N ILE A 406 -3.95 7.67 -10.77
CA ILE A 406 -3.11 6.63 -11.39
C ILE A 406 -3.98 5.66 -12.18
N SER A 407 -5.07 5.18 -11.56
CA SER A 407 -6.00 4.26 -12.21
C SER A 407 -6.73 4.92 -13.40
N ALA A 408 -7.09 6.19 -13.28
CA ALA A 408 -7.68 6.95 -14.39
C ALA A 408 -6.73 7.05 -15.59
N PHE A 409 -5.43 7.30 -15.34
CA PHE A 409 -4.44 7.33 -16.42
C PHE A 409 -4.26 6.00 -17.15
N ASP A 410 -4.26 4.88 -16.43
CA ASP A 410 -4.15 3.57 -17.08
C ASP A 410 -5.39 3.25 -17.94
N LEU A 411 -6.56 3.73 -17.51
CA LEU A 411 -7.83 3.60 -18.24
C LEU A 411 -8.01 4.68 -19.33
N GLY A 412 -7.01 5.55 -19.54
CA GLY A 412 -7.07 6.63 -20.53
C GLY A 412 -8.14 7.69 -20.23
N LYS A 413 -8.57 7.82 -18.96
CA LYS A 413 -9.60 8.77 -18.56
C LYS A 413 -9.00 10.18 -18.37
N PRO A 414 -9.64 11.22 -18.93
CA PRO A 414 -9.31 12.61 -18.61
C PRO A 414 -9.38 12.88 -17.10
N VAL A 415 -8.41 13.64 -16.59
CA VAL A 415 -8.32 13.98 -15.16
C VAL A 415 -8.19 15.49 -14.99
N LYS A 416 -9.10 16.08 -14.21
CA LYS A 416 -8.97 17.44 -13.68
C LYS A 416 -8.57 17.44 -12.22
N CYS A 417 -7.57 18.25 -11.89
CA CYS A 417 -7.07 18.39 -10.53
C CYS A 417 -7.20 19.82 -10.01
N TRP A 418 -7.71 19.94 -8.79
CA TRP A 418 -7.79 21.22 -8.08
C TRP A 418 -6.63 21.42 -7.09
N ASP A 419 -5.85 20.37 -6.83
CA ASP A 419 -4.66 20.46 -5.99
C ASP A 419 -3.41 20.66 -6.86
N ALA A 420 -2.77 21.83 -6.74
CA ALA A 420 -1.54 22.15 -7.45
C ALA A 420 -0.42 21.11 -7.19
N PHE A 421 -0.42 20.46 -6.02
CA PHE A 421 0.53 19.38 -5.75
C PHE A 421 0.28 18.14 -6.61
N ALA A 422 -0.98 17.81 -6.93
CA ALA A 422 -1.27 16.70 -7.82
C ALA A 422 -0.59 16.93 -9.19
N ILE A 423 -0.59 18.17 -9.67
CA ILE A 423 0.05 18.56 -10.93
C ILE A 423 1.57 18.35 -10.87
N GLU A 424 2.23 18.81 -9.80
CA GLU A 424 3.67 18.59 -9.59
C GLU A 424 4.00 17.09 -9.44
N TYR A 425 3.15 16.35 -8.73
CA TYR A 425 3.39 14.97 -8.34
C TYR A 425 3.13 13.96 -9.46
N TYR A 426 2.07 14.16 -10.24
CA TYR A 426 1.66 13.25 -11.32
C TYR A 426 2.14 13.71 -12.71
N GLY A 427 2.52 14.98 -12.84
CA GLY A 427 3.03 15.59 -14.06
C GLY A 427 1.95 16.35 -14.85
N THR A 428 2.35 17.49 -15.44
CA THR A 428 1.46 18.45 -16.12
C THR A 428 0.88 17.96 -17.44
N ASN A 429 1.54 17.04 -18.13
CA ASN A 429 1.17 16.68 -19.52
C ASN A 429 -0.08 15.77 -19.60
N ARG A 430 -0.59 15.31 -18.46
CA ARG A 430 -1.77 14.43 -18.37
C ARG A 430 -2.85 14.96 -17.43
N LEU A 431 -2.63 16.12 -16.80
CA LEU A 431 -3.55 16.73 -15.86
C LEU A 431 -4.01 18.09 -16.37
N GLU A 432 -5.32 18.29 -16.37
CA GLU A 432 -5.91 19.61 -16.53
C GLU A 432 -6.06 20.27 -15.15
N SER A 433 -5.64 21.53 -15.01
CA SER A 433 -5.85 22.31 -13.78
C SER A 433 -7.19 23.03 -13.87
N PHE A 434 -7.94 23.09 -12.77
CA PHE A 434 -9.11 23.98 -12.69
C PHE A 434 -8.73 25.47 -12.73
N GLU A 435 -7.49 25.83 -12.39
CA GLU A 435 -7.03 27.23 -12.33
C GLU A 435 -6.61 27.83 -13.69
N LYS A 436 -6.69 27.07 -14.79
CA LYS A 436 -6.20 27.51 -16.11
C LYS A 436 -7.24 28.12 -17.05
N ASN A 437 -8.50 28.30 -16.62
CA ASN A 437 -9.56 28.88 -17.45
C ASN A 437 -10.22 30.10 -16.81
#